data_AF-V7D306-F1
#
_entry.id   AF-V7D306-F1
#
_cell.length_a   1.000
_cell.length_b   1.000
_cell.length_c   1.000
_cell.angle_alpha   90.00
_cell.angle_beta   90.00
_cell.angle_gamma   90.00
#
_symmetry.space_group_name_H-M   'P 1'
#
loop_
_entity.id
_entity.type
_entity.pdbx_description
1 polymer ?
#
loop_
_entity_poly.entity_id
_entity_poly.type
_entity_poly.pdbx_seq_one_letter_code
_entity_poly.pdbx_strand_id
1 'polypeptide(L)'
;MTSSIPPMEFASSSSKLPRKYDVLINFNGEEIQRKFVSHLDSALSAVGFTTFLHHPNAHNPLHFQQPILNLSRVAIVVFTTAYSQSAWCLHQLQQIIKWHQTYCRHVLPVYYEIQPSDVRLQMGDFGKAFKATAEQAFSEQELEHGMSMWSRALTKAANLFGWDESNYRSDAELVHKIVKTVLHLPVLSATQFPVGLQSHVQYLIGTIQNNTEVYTIGITGAGGSGKTTLAKAIYNQLSATFTEKSFIEDIAHLSETRSNIRLDEQLLLDVLKTKVEIPSNEMERRM
;
A
#
# COMPACT_ATOMS: atom_id res chain seq x y z
N MET A 1 -38.81 -4.56 55.27
CA MET A 1 -38.12 -5.19 54.13
C MET A 1 -38.38 -4.32 52.90
N THR A 2 -37.43 -3.44 52.56
CA THR A 2 -37.42 -2.70 51.29
C THR A 2 -35.96 -2.63 50.87
N SER A 3 -35.67 -3.26 49.74
CA SER A 3 -34.33 -3.57 49.25
C SER A 3 -33.69 -2.36 48.60
N SER A 4 -32.47 -2.05 49.02
CA SER A 4 -31.59 -1.09 48.37
C SER A 4 -31.09 -1.66 47.04
N ILE A 5 -31.43 -1.01 45.94
CA ILE A 5 -30.88 -1.32 44.61
C ILE A 5 -29.44 -0.80 44.59
N PRO A 6 -28.42 -1.65 44.29
CA PRO A 6 -27.05 -1.19 44.24
C PRO A 6 -26.82 -0.34 42.98
N PRO A 7 -25.88 0.63 43.01
CA PRO A 7 -25.57 1.43 41.84
C PRO A 7 -24.89 0.55 40.79
N MET A 8 -25.40 0.66 39.57
CA MET A 8 -24.86 0.00 38.39
C MET A 8 -23.49 0.63 38.07
N GLU A 9 -22.40 -0.02 38.50
CA GLU A 9 -21.06 0.31 38.04
C GLU A 9 -21.01 0.10 36.53
N PHE A 10 -20.98 1.18 35.77
CA PHE A 10 -20.56 1.15 34.38
C PHE A 10 -19.09 0.75 34.37
N ALA A 11 -18.83 -0.55 34.24
CA ALA A 11 -17.53 -1.06 33.90
C ALA A 11 -17.10 -0.36 32.60
N SER A 12 -16.10 0.50 32.73
CA SER A 12 -15.38 1.09 31.60
C SER A 12 -14.80 -0.05 30.78
N SER A 13 -15.52 -0.48 29.74
CA SER A 13 -14.97 -1.28 28.67
C SER A 13 -13.92 -0.43 27.96
N SER A 14 -12.67 -0.55 28.42
CA SER A 14 -11.52 -0.19 27.61
C SER A 14 -11.52 -1.16 26.44
N SER A 15 -12.22 -0.78 25.36
CA SER A 15 -11.97 -1.36 24.06
C SER A 15 -10.51 -1.06 23.73
N LYS A 16 -9.63 -2.02 24.00
CA LYS A 16 -8.24 -1.97 23.56
C LYS A 16 -8.29 -1.72 22.06
N LEU A 17 -7.91 -0.53 21.62
CA LEU A 17 -7.69 -0.21 20.21
C LEU A 17 -6.91 -1.39 19.61
N PRO A 18 -7.35 -1.96 18.48
CA PRO A 18 -6.67 -3.11 17.88
C PRO A 18 -5.19 -2.77 17.70
N ARG A 19 -4.30 -3.67 18.14
CA ARG A 19 -2.85 -3.50 17.96
C ARG A 19 -2.58 -3.13 16.50
N LYS A 20 -2.05 -1.93 16.30
CA LYS A 20 -1.67 -1.42 14.99
C LYS A 20 -0.37 -2.13 14.60
N TYR A 21 -0.35 -2.76 13.43
CA TYR A 21 0.87 -3.30 12.83
C TYR A 21 1.41 -2.30 11.83
N ASP A 22 2.72 -2.20 11.68
CA ASP A 22 3.38 -1.35 10.68
C ASP A 22 3.62 -2.09 9.37
N VAL A 23 4.03 -3.36 9.47
CA VAL A 23 4.43 -4.19 8.34
C VAL A 23 3.69 -5.52 8.35
N LEU A 24 3.02 -5.84 7.25
CA LEU A 24 2.48 -7.18 7.01
C LEU A 24 3.49 -7.99 6.20
N ILE A 25 3.83 -9.21 6.61
CA ILE A 25 4.72 -10.10 5.86
C ILE A 25 3.90 -11.31 5.41
N ASN A 26 3.60 -11.40 4.11
CA ASN A 26 2.82 -12.47 3.54
C ASN A 26 3.71 -13.49 2.83
N PHE A 27 3.57 -14.76 3.19
CA PHE A 27 4.40 -15.85 2.69
C PHE A 27 3.65 -17.19 2.79
N ASN A 28 4.19 -18.23 2.17
CA ASN A 28 3.71 -19.60 2.31
C ASN A 28 4.84 -20.55 2.76
N GLY A 29 4.55 -21.40 3.74
CA GLY A 29 5.42 -22.49 4.20
C GLY A 29 6.17 -22.22 5.51
N GLU A 30 6.23 -23.22 6.38
CA GLU A 30 6.98 -23.15 7.65
C GLU A 30 8.50 -23.05 7.44
N GLU A 31 9.00 -23.59 6.33
CA GLU A 31 10.43 -23.59 6.04
C GLU A 31 10.96 -22.17 5.83
N ILE A 32 10.32 -21.38 4.96
CA ILE A 32 10.71 -19.99 4.73
C ILE A 32 10.46 -19.13 5.98
N GLN A 33 9.47 -19.50 6.81
CA GLN A 33 9.22 -18.86 8.10
C GLN A 33 10.43 -18.94 9.02
N ARG A 34 10.98 -20.14 9.21
CA ARG A 34 12.11 -20.40 10.11
C ARG A 34 13.46 -19.91 9.57
N LYS A 35 13.53 -19.62 8.26
CA LYS A 35 14.72 -19.07 7.59
C LYS A 35 14.56 -17.56 7.42
N PHE A 36 14.55 -17.09 6.17
CA PHE A 36 14.52 -15.69 5.76
C PHE A 36 13.48 -14.82 6.49
N VAL A 37 12.24 -15.29 6.62
CA VAL A 37 11.16 -14.48 7.21
C VAL A 37 11.42 -14.18 8.69
N SER A 38 11.91 -15.14 9.47
CA SER A 38 12.25 -14.91 10.88
C SER A 38 13.36 -13.87 11.05
N HIS A 39 14.35 -13.85 10.16
CA HIS A 39 15.42 -12.86 10.17
C HIS A 39 14.90 -11.47 9.78
N LEU A 40 14.04 -11.41 8.76
CA LEU A 40 13.39 -10.18 8.35
C LEU A 40 12.50 -9.59 9.46
N ASP A 41 11.69 -10.43 10.08
CA ASP A 41 10.80 -10.08 11.20
C ASP A 41 11.59 -9.52 12.40
N SER A 42 12.66 -10.22 12.78
CA SER A 42 13.56 -9.79 13.85
C SER A 42 14.24 -8.45 13.54
N ALA A 43 14.74 -8.27 12.31
CA ALA A 43 15.42 -7.04 11.92
C ALA A 43 14.47 -5.83 11.83
N LEU A 44 13.24 -6.02 11.36
CA LEU A 44 12.20 -4.99 11.38
C LEU A 44 11.83 -4.61 12.82
N SER A 45 11.68 -5.61 13.70
CA SER A 45 11.41 -5.40 15.12
C SER A 45 12.53 -4.64 15.82
N ALA A 46 13.80 -4.93 15.49
CA ALA A 46 14.97 -4.28 16.06
C ALA A 46 15.04 -2.77 15.75
N VAL A 47 14.40 -2.32 14.66
CA VAL A 47 14.30 -0.89 14.30
C VAL A 47 12.95 -0.27 14.70
N GLY A 48 12.14 -0.99 15.48
CA GLY A 48 10.91 -0.50 16.09
C GLY A 48 9.63 -0.71 15.28
N PHE A 49 9.66 -1.49 14.19
CA PHE A 49 8.44 -1.83 13.46
C PHE A 49 7.69 -2.97 14.13
N THR A 50 6.37 -2.83 14.21
CA THR A 50 5.48 -3.94 14.56
C THR A 50 5.10 -4.74 13.32
N THR A 51 5.30 -6.05 13.36
CA THR A 51 5.12 -6.95 12.22
C THR A 51 3.92 -7.88 12.42
N PHE A 52 3.26 -8.21 11.33
CA PHE A 52 2.21 -9.23 11.29
C PHE A 52 2.59 -10.32 10.28
N LEU A 53 2.91 -11.50 10.78
CA LEU A 53 3.22 -12.68 9.97
C LEU A 53 1.93 -13.28 9.41
N HIS A 54 1.75 -13.13 8.10
CA HIS A 54 0.53 -13.47 7.40
C HIS A 54 0.73 -14.72 6.54
N HIS A 55 0.54 -15.87 7.17
CA HIS A 55 0.66 -17.18 6.54
C HIS A 55 -0.56 -18.05 6.83
N PRO A 56 -0.78 -19.15 6.07
CA PRO A 56 -1.83 -20.10 6.38
C PRO A 56 -1.62 -20.66 7.79
N ASN A 57 -2.62 -20.49 8.65
CA ASN A 57 -2.68 -21.09 9.99
C ASN A 57 -3.84 -22.07 10.02
N ALA A 58 -3.64 -23.26 10.62
CA ALA A 58 -4.63 -24.34 10.69
C ALA A 58 -5.95 -23.98 11.40
N HIS A 59 -6.07 -22.78 11.98
CA HIS A 59 -7.18 -22.36 12.83
C HIS A 59 -7.95 -21.13 12.33
N ASN A 60 -7.61 -20.58 11.16
CA ASN A 60 -8.37 -19.47 10.58
C ASN A 60 -8.92 -19.87 9.21
N PRO A 61 -10.25 -20.11 9.09
CA PRO A 61 -10.87 -20.21 7.77
C PRO A 61 -10.73 -18.87 7.06
N LEU A 62 -11.01 -18.83 5.76
CA LEU A 62 -10.86 -17.70 4.81
C LEU A 62 -11.51 -16.35 5.21
N HIS A 63 -11.90 -16.13 6.47
CA HIS A 63 -12.32 -14.87 7.03
C HIS A 63 -11.13 -13.92 7.24
N PHE A 64 -10.90 -13.17 6.17
CA PHE A 64 -10.16 -11.93 6.15
C PHE A 64 -10.62 -11.01 7.30
N GLN A 65 -9.77 -10.78 8.30
CA GLN A 65 -9.92 -9.61 9.14
C GLN A 65 -9.54 -8.38 8.30
N GLN A 66 -10.51 -7.85 7.54
CA GLN A 66 -10.49 -6.52 6.92
C GLN A 66 -9.80 -5.43 7.78
N PRO A 67 -9.82 -5.44 9.14
CA PRO A 67 -9.06 -4.48 9.93
C PRO A 67 -7.52 -4.51 9.80
N ILE A 68 -6.88 -5.61 9.39
CA ILE A 68 -5.39 -5.72 9.47
C ILE A 68 -4.69 -4.89 8.37
N LEU A 69 -5.28 -4.84 7.17
CA LEU A 69 -4.78 -3.98 6.09
C LEU A 69 -5.07 -2.50 6.34
N ASN A 70 -6.15 -2.16 7.05
CA ASN A 70 -6.45 -0.76 7.35
C ASN A 70 -5.39 -0.09 8.26
N LEU A 71 -4.59 -0.88 8.97
CA LEU A 71 -3.64 -0.40 9.97
C LEU A 71 -2.17 -0.48 9.53
N SER A 72 -1.84 -1.40 8.61
CA SER A 72 -0.47 -1.58 8.11
C SER A 72 -0.04 -0.45 7.17
N ARG A 73 1.24 -0.12 7.18
CA ARG A 73 1.84 0.88 6.27
C ARG A 73 2.39 0.23 5.01
N VAL A 74 2.94 -0.96 5.15
CA VAL A 74 3.66 -1.70 4.11
C VAL A 74 3.24 -3.16 4.16
N ALA A 75 3.08 -3.80 3.00
CA ALA A 75 2.99 -5.25 2.89
C ALA A 75 4.20 -5.78 2.12
N ILE A 76 4.95 -6.69 2.73
CA ILE A 76 6.03 -7.44 2.10
C ILE A 76 5.44 -8.79 1.68
N VAL A 77 5.59 -9.15 0.40
CA VAL A 77 5.10 -10.44 -0.14
C VAL A 77 6.30 -11.27 -0.52
N VAL A 78 6.54 -12.37 0.19
CA VAL A 78 7.65 -13.29 -0.08
C VAL A 78 7.14 -14.41 -0.98
N PHE A 79 7.48 -14.31 -2.26
CA PHE A 79 7.23 -15.35 -3.25
C PHE A 79 8.30 -16.44 -3.16
N THR A 80 7.84 -17.67 -3.08
CA THR A 80 8.62 -18.90 -3.21
C THR A 80 7.94 -19.80 -4.25
N THR A 81 8.59 -20.89 -4.66
CA THR A 81 7.97 -21.92 -5.51
C THR A 81 6.69 -22.51 -4.91
N ALA A 82 6.62 -22.58 -3.57
CA ALA A 82 5.46 -23.08 -2.85
C ALA A 82 4.31 -22.07 -2.75
N TYR A 83 4.51 -20.79 -3.04
CA TYR A 83 3.51 -19.76 -2.79
C TYR A 83 2.20 -20.00 -3.57
N SER A 84 2.29 -20.39 -4.85
CA SER A 84 1.11 -20.68 -5.68
C SER A 84 0.39 -21.97 -5.34
N GLN A 85 0.96 -22.81 -4.46
CA GLN A 85 0.32 -24.04 -3.98
C GLN A 85 -0.77 -23.76 -2.93
N SER A 86 -0.84 -22.53 -2.42
CA SER A 86 -1.78 -22.11 -1.38
C SER A 86 -2.86 -21.20 -1.95
N ALA A 87 -4.07 -21.74 -2.12
CA ALA A 87 -5.26 -20.95 -2.50
C ALA A 87 -5.50 -19.80 -1.52
N TRP A 88 -5.18 -20.02 -0.23
CA TRP A 88 -5.22 -18.99 0.79
C TRP A 88 -4.27 -17.83 0.44
N CYS A 89 -2.99 -18.11 0.17
CA CYS A 89 -2.02 -17.07 -0.20
C CYS A 89 -2.44 -16.30 -1.46
N LEU A 90 -2.94 -17.00 -2.48
CA LEU A 90 -3.42 -16.38 -3.72
C LEU A 90 -4.62 -15.44 -3.49
N HIS A 91 -5.58 -15.86 -2.66
CA HIS A 91 -6.67 -14.98 -2.21
C HIS A 91 -6.16 -13.81 -1.39
N GLN A 92 -5.21 -14.02 -0.48
CA GLN A 92 -4.65 -12.94 0.32
C GLN A 92 -3.94 -11.91 -0.56
N LEU A 93 -3.16 -12.35 -1.54
CA LEU A 93 -2.48 -11.48 -2.50
C LEU A 93 -3.45 -10.58 -3.25
N GLN A 94 -4.58 -11.14 -3.71
CA GLN A 94 -5.64 -10.35 -4.34
C GLN A 94 -6.11 -9.20 -3.45
N GLN A 95 -6.30 -9.45 -2.15
CA GLN A 95 -6.73 -8.42 -1.20
C GLN A 95 -5.62 -7.40 -0.93
N ILE A 96 -4.37 -7.84 -0.79
CA ILE A 96 -3.20 -6.96 -0.64
C ILE A 96 -3.07 -6.03 -1.83
N ILE A 97 -3.22 -6.53 -3.05
CA ILE A 97 -3.18 -5.71 -4.27
C ILE A 97 -4.37 -4.76 -4.33
N LYS A 98 -5.59 -5.22 -4.00
CA LYS A 98 -6.76 -4.33 -3.90
C LYS A 98 -6.51 -3.19 -2.90
N TRP A 99 -5.88 -3.50 -1.77
CA TRP A 99 -5.53 -2.52 -0.75
C TRP A 99 -4.44 -1.55 -1.20
N HIS A 100 -3.36 -2.03 -1.81
CA HIS A 100 -2.32 -1.19 -2.44
C HIS A 100 -2.96 -0.15 -3.35
N GLN A 101 -3.86 -0.61 -4.22
CA GLN A 101 -4.55 0.23 -5.17
C GLN A 101 -5.47 1.22 -4.46
N THR A 102 -6.30 0.76 -3.51
CA THR A 102 -7.34 1.56 -2.84
C THR A 102 -6.78 2.62 -1.87
N TYR A 103 -5.70 2.29 -1.16
CA TYR A 103 -5.16 3.10 -0.08
C TYR A 103 -3.80 3.73 -0.41
N CYS A 104 -3.29 3.52 -1.63
CA CYS A 104 -1.97 3.97 -2.07
C CYS A 104 -0.84 3.50 -1.14
N ARG A 105 -0.92 2.27 -0.63
CA ARG A 105 0.04 1.73 0.36
C ARG A 105 1.17 0.98 -0.31
N HIS A 106 2.30 0.81 0.36
CA HIS A 106 3.45 0.13 -0.26
C HIS A 106 3.25 -1.39 -0.27
N VAL A 107 3.48 -2.01 -1.43
CA VAL A 107 3.62 -3.46 -1.57
C VAL A 107 5.00 -3.76 -2.12
N LEU A 108 5.70 -4.65 -1.45
CA LEU A 108 7.12 -4.94 -1.63
C LEU A 108 7.31 -6.44 -1.89
N PRO A 109 7.30 -6.88 -3.16
CA PRO A 109 7.59 -8.27 -3.50
C PRO A 109 9.06 -8.63 -3.23
N VAL A 110 9.28 -9.80 -2.65
CA VAL A 110 10.58 -10.46 -2.48
C VAL A 110 10.48 -11.83 -3.13
N TYR A 111 11.38 -12.15 -4.05
CA TYR A 111 11.46 -13.42 -4.75
C TYR A 111 12.60 -14.22 -4.16
N TYR A 112 12.24 -15.32 -3.48
CA TYR A 112 13.18 -16.16 -2.75
C TYR A 112 13.21 -17.54 -3.38
N GLU A 113 14.37 -17.94 -3.92
CA GLU A 113 14.56 -19.19 -4.67
C GLU A 113 13.54 -19.37 -5.82
N ILE A 114 13.09 -18.27 -6.43
CA ILE A 114 12.17 -18.25 -7.56
C ILE A 114 12.47 -17.07 -8.48
N GLN A 115 12.29 -17.26 -9.78
CA GLN A 115 12.46 -16.18 -10.75
C GLN A 115 11.23 -15.25 -10.78
N PRO A 116 11.42 -13.91 -10.81
CA PRO A 116 10.31 -12.96 -10.91
C PRO A 116 9.42 -13.19 -12.14
N SER A 117 10.00 -13.67 -13.24
CA SER A 117 9.26 -14.01 -14.47
C SER A 117 8.25 -15.14 -14.26
N ASP A 118 8.58 -16.12 -13.42
CA ASP A 118 7.72 -17.28 -13.17
C ASP A 118 6.47 -16.86 -12.39
N VAL A 119 6.62 -15.91 -11.47
CA VAL A 119 5.50 -15.28 -10.76
C VAL A 119 4.69 -14.40 -11.71
N ARG A 120 5.36 -13.54 -12.49
CA ARG A 120 4.70 -12.55 -13.38
C ARG A 120 3.91 -13.19 -14.51
N LEU A 121 4.44 -14.26 -15.10
CA LEU A 121 3.84 -14.92 -16.27
C LEU A 121 3.17 -16.26 -15.89
N GLN A 122 3.23 -16.65 -14.62
CA GLN A 122 2.70 -17.92 -14.11
C GLN A 122 3.21 -19.12 -14.92
N MET A 123 4.53 -19.21 -15.07
CA MET A 123 5.23 -20.25 -15.84
C MET A 123 6.00 -21.22 -14.95
N GLY A 124 6.62 -22.24 -15.55
CA GLY A 124 7.42 -23.23 -14.84
C GLY A 124 6.60 -24.01 -13.82
N ASP A 125 7.27 -24.46 -12.76
CA ASP A 125 6.61 -25.23 -11.68
C ASP A 125 5.66 -24.37 -10.85
N PHE A 126 5.95 -23.06 -10.72
CA PHE A 126 5.04 -22.10 -10.10
C PHE A 126 3.69 -22.04 -10.84
N GLY A 127 3.74 -22.01 -12.17
CA GLY A 127 2.56 -22.01 -13.04
C GLY A 127 1.77 -23.32 -13.01
N LYS A 128 2.45 -24.47 -12.93
CA LYS A 128 1.80 -25.78 -12.77
C LYS A 128 1.07 -25.86 -11.43
N ALA A 129 1.73 -25.48 -10.34
CA ALA A 129 1.13 -25.42 -9.01
C ALA A 129 -0.06 -24.45 -8.97
N PHE A 130 0.09 -23.26 -9.56
CA PHE A 130 -1.00 -22.28 -9.68
C PHE A 130 -2.26 -22.85 -10.32
N LYS A 131 -2.12 -23.56 -11.46
CA LYS A 131 -3.25 -24.19 -12.16
C LYS A 131 -3.92 -25.26 -11.30
N ALA A 132 -3.13 -26.18 -10.74
CA ALA A 132 -3.65 -27.25 -9.88
C ALA A 132 -4.38 -26.69 -8.65
N THR A 133 -3.85 -25.63 -8.03
CA THR A 133 -4.50 -24.96 -6.90
C THR A 133 -5.78 -24.26 -7.31
N ALA A 134 -5.87 -23.67 -8.51
CA ALA A 134 -7.10 -23.06 -9.00
C ALA A 134 -8.20 -24.09 -9.28
N GLU A 135 -7.85 -25.22 -9.90
CA GLU A 135 -8.77 -26.35 -10.16
C GLU A 135 -9.34 -26.95 -8.87
N GLN A 136 -8.57 -26.90 -7.78
CA GLN A 136 -9.03 -27.35 -6.46
C GLN A 136 -9.86 -26.30 -5.70
N ALA A 137 -9.61 -25.02 -5.95
CA ALA A 137 -10.22 -23.92 -5.19
C ALA A 137 -11.54 -23.42 -5.78
N PHE A 138 -11.75 -23.60 -7.08
CA PHE A 138 -12.91 -23.09 -7.81
C PHE A 138 -13.71 -24.20 -8.47
N SER A 139 -15.02 -24.03 -8.56
CA SER A 139 -15.86 -24.86 -9.41
C SER A 139 -15.55 -24.63 -10.89
N GLU A 140 -15.91 -25.56 -11.77
CA GLU A 140 -15.68 -25.43 -13.23
C GLU A 140 -16.27 -24.12 -13.80
N GLN A 141 -17.41 -23.67 -13.27
CA GLN A 141 -18.08 -22.43 -13.68
C GLN A 141 -17.34 -21.17 -13.22
N GLU A 142 -16.59 -21.23 -12.12
CA GLU A 142 -15.87 -20.10 -11.53
C GLU A 142 -14.38 -20.09 -11.89
N LEU A 143 -13.85 -21.20 -12.39
CA LEU A 143 -12.42 -21.43 -12.60
C LEU A 143 -11.78 -20.34 -13.45
N GLU A 144 -12.38 -20.01 -14.60
CA GLU A 144 -11.85 -18.97 -15.48
C GLU A 144 -11.77 -17.61 -14.78
N HIS A 145 -12.84 -17.24 -14.06
CA HIS A 145 -12.88 -15.97 -13.33
C HIS A 145 -11.89 -15.95 -12.16
N GLY A 146 -11.82 -17.02 -11.37
CA GLY A 146 -10.90 -17.19 -10.26
C GLY A 146 -9.44 -17.13 -10.69
N MET A 147 -9.09 -17.86 -11.76
CA MET A 147 -7.76 -17.83 -12.36
C MET A 147 -7.39 -16.44 -12.88
N SER A 148 -8.30 -15.78 -13.59
CA SER A 148 -8.09 -14.42 -14.09
C SER A 148 -7.85 -13.42 -12.95
N MET A 149 -8.62 -13.54 -11.87
CA MET A 149 -8.45 -12.70 -10.68
C MET A 149 -7.08 -12.90 -10.01
N TRP A 150 -6.67 -14.14 -9.77
CA TRP A 150 -5.38 -14.44 -9.14
C TRP A 150 -4.20 -14.12 -10.05
N SER A 151 -4.28 -14.46 -11.34
CA SER A 151 -3.25 -14.10 -12.34
C SER A 151 -3.03 -12.59 -12.38
N ARG A 152 -4.11 -11.80 -12.43
CA ARG A 152 -4.01 -10.34 -12.39
C ARG A 152 -3.33 -9.83 -11.10
N ALA A 153 -3.58 -10.45 -9.95
CA ALA A 153 -2.93 -10.07 -8.69
C ALA A 153 -1.43 -10.40 -8.71
N LEU A 154 -1.06 -11.60 -9.17
CA LEU A 154 0.33 -12.03 -9.32
C LEU A 154 1.11 -11.12 -10.29
N THR A 155 0.55 -10.86 -11.47
CA THR A 155 1.16 -9.99 -12.48
C THR A 155 1.33 -8.56 -11.96
N LYS A 156 0.32 -8.02 -11.27
CA LYS A 156 0.42 -6.69 -10.65
C LYS A 156 1.50 -6.65 -9.57
N ALA A 157 1.50 -7.61 -8.65
CA ALA A 157 2.52 -7.70 -7.62
C ALA A 157 3.91 -7.77 -8.25
N ALA A 158 4.07 -8.57 -9.31
CA ALA A 158 5.35 -8.78 -9.94
C ALA A 158 5.86 -7.60 -10.78
N ASN A 159 4.98 -6.65 -11.11
CA ASN A 159 5.34 -5.39 -11.77
C ASN A 159 5.70 -4.27 -10.77
N LEU A 160 5.57 -4.51 -9.46
CA LEU A 160 6.03 -3.58 -8.44
C LEU A 160 7.54 -3.72 -8.22
N PHE A 161 8.16 -2.66 -7.68
CA PHE A 161 9.54 -2.69 -7.26
C PHE A 161 9.74 -3.73 -6.15
N GLY A 162 10.71 -4.63 -6.33
CA GLY A 162 10.99 -5.71 -5.40
C GLY A 162 12.44 -6.17 -5.43
N TRP A 163 12.68 -7.28 -4.74
CA TRP A 163 14.01 -7.87 -4.60
C TRP A 163 14.00 -9.32 -5.04
N ASP A 164 14.94 -9.67 -5.92
CA ASP A 164 15.26 -11.06 -6.21
C ASP A 164 16.50 -11.42 -5.38
N GLU A 165 16.35 -12.44 -4.53
CA GLU A 165 17.39 -12.89 -3.59
C GLU A 165 18.70 -13.22 -4.29
N SER A 166 18.65 -13.76 -5.51
CA SER A 166 19.85 -14.16 -6.27
C SER A 166 20.78 -12.99 -6.62
N ASN A 167 20.31 -11.75 -6.51
CA ASN A 167 21.11 -10.54 -6.70
C ASN A 167 21.89 -10.10 -5.45
N TYR A 168 21.77 -10.83 -4.34
CA TYR A 168 22.40 -10.49 -3.06
C TYR A 168 23.37 -11.60 -2.64
N ARG A 169 24.40 -11.27 -1.86
CA ARG A 169 25.40 -12.25 -1.42
C ARG A 169 24.92 -13.15 -0.29
N SER A 170 23.90 -12.70 0.44
CA SER A 170 23.33 -13.38 1.60
C SER A 170 21.96 -12.81 1.98
N ASP A 171 21.17 -13.62 2.69
CA ASP A 171 19.94 -13.18 3.36
C ASP A 171 20.14 -11.94 4.22
N ALA A 172 21.27 -11.84 4.94
CA ALA A 172 21.56 -10.70 5.81
C ALA A 172 21.67 -9.38 5.02
N GLU A 173 22.31 -9.42 3.85
CA GLU A 173 22.42 -8.25 2.96
C GLU A 173 21.04 -7.84 2.43
N LEU A 174 20.25 -8.82 1.96
CA LEU A 174 18.91 -8.59 1.47
C LEU A 174 17.99 -8.01 2.56
N VAL A 175 17.98 -8.62 3.76
CA VAL A 175 17.21 -8.13 4.92
C VAL A 175 17.61 -6.71 5.26
N HIS A 176 18.91 -6.41 5.33
CA HIS A 176 19.38 -5.04 5.61
C HIS A 176 18.86 -4.05 4.57
N LYS A 177 18.88 -4.41 3.28
CA LYS A 177 18.38 -3.57 2.20
C LYS A 177 16.86 -3.33 2.29
N ILE A 178 16.09 -4.38 2.61
CA ILE A 178 14.64 -4.28 2.80
C ILE A 178 14.32 -3.38 3.98
N VAL A 179 14.91 -3.63 5.16
CA VAL A 179 14.67 -2.83 6.37
C VAL A 179 15.02 -1.36 6.14
N LYS A 180 16.18 -1.09 5.53
CA LYS A 180 16.57 0.28 5.16
C LYS A 180 15.54 0.92 4.24
N THR A 181 15.02 0.19 3.26
CA THR A 181 14.00 0.71 2.35
C THR A 181 12.72 1.05 3.11
N VAL A 182 12.21 0.12 3.92
CA VAL A 182 11.00 0.31 4.73
C VAL A 182 11.11 1.51 5.69
N LEU A 183 12.29 1.74 6.28
CA LEU A 183 12.55 2.91 7.13
C LEU A 183 12.39 4.24 6.39
N HIS A 184 12.80 4.31 5.13
CA HIS A 184 12.77 5.54 4.32
C HIS A 184 11.51 5.64 3.46
N LEU A 185 10.61 4.65 3.50
CA LEU A 185 9.37 4.70 2.73
C LEU A 185 8.44 5.81 3.26
N PRO A 186 7.97 6.71 2.38
CA PRO A 186 7.06 7.76 2.78
C PRO A 186 5.74 7.17 3.29
N VAL A 187 5.14 7.80 4.30
CA VAL A 187 3.83 7.40 4.81
C VAL A 187 2.75 7.85 3.82
N LEU A 188 2.39 6.97 2.89
CA LEU A 188 1.37 7.24 1.87
C LEU A 188 -0.07 7.13 2.39
N SER A 189 -0.36 7.64 3.59
CA SER A 189 -1.72 7.56 4.15
C SER A 189 -2.55 8.75 3.67
N ALA A 190 -3.44 8.55 2.69
CA ALA A 190 -4.42 9.55 2.30
C ALA A 190 -5.56 9.69 3.33
N THR A 191 -6.07 8.57 3.86
CA THR A 191 -7.12 8.54 4.89
C THR A 191 -7.21 7.15 5.55
N GLN A 192 -7.79 7.08 6.75
CA GLN A 192 -8.13 5.83 7.43
C GLN A 192 -9.41 5.17 6.88
N PHE A 193 -10.27 5.93 6.17
CA PHE A 193 -11.57 5.47 5.67
C PHE A 193 -11.86 5.94 4.22
N PRO A 194 -11.27 5.32 3.17
CA PRO A 194 -11.40 5.75 1.78
C PRO A 194 -12.61 5.12 1.06
N VAL A 195 -13.80 5.18 1.64
CA VAL A 195 -15.00 4.66 0.96
C VAL A 195 -15.22 5.44 -0.35
N GLY A 196 -15.26 4.73 -1.48
CA GLY A 196 -15.45 5.35 -2.81
C GLY A 196 -14.25 6.12 -3.38
N LEU A 197 -13.14 6.25 -2.63
CA LEU A 197 -11.97 7.01 -3.08
C LEU A 197 -11.35 6.41 -4.35
N GLN A 198 -11.34 5.08 -4.44
CA GLN A 198 -10.58 4.39 -5.47
C GLN A 198 -11.11 4.60 -6.89
N SER A 199 -12.43 4.64 -7.07
CA SER A 199 -13.03 4.91 -8.38
C SER A 199 -12.66 6.30 -8.87
N HIS A 200 -12.65 7.29 -7.97
CA HIS A 200 -12.25 8.66 -8.30
C HIS A 200 -10.76 8.77 -8.62
N VAL A 201 -9.89 8.12 -7.83
CA VAL A 201 -8.44 8.10 -8.06
C VAL A 201 -8.12 7.42 -9.39
N GLN A 202 -8.69 6.24 -9.67
CA GLN A 202 -8.45 5.53 -10.94
C GLN A 202 -8.95 6.29 -12.15
N TYR A 203 -10.13 6.90 -12.06
CA TYR A 203 -10.67 7.73 -13.13
C TYR A 203 -9.70 8.89 -13.44
N LEU A 204 -9.28 9.65 -12.43
CA LEU A 204 -8.39 10.80 -12.62
C LEU A 204 -6.99 10.39 -13.08
N ILE A 205 -6.43 9.30 -12.54
CA ILE A 205 -5.13 8.78 -13.00
C ILE A 205 -5.20 8.33 -14.46
N GLY A 206 -6.27 7.65 -14.86
CA GLY A 206 -6.48 7.26 -16.25
C GLY A 206 -6.56 8.47 -17.18
N THR A 207 -7.28 9.53 -16.77
CA THR A 207 -7.30 10.80 -17.50
C THR A 207 -5.91 11.42 -17.56
N ILE A 208 -5.13 11.36 -16.48
CA ILE A 208 -3.79 11.95 -16.41
C ILE A 208 -2.81 11.22 -17.34
N GLN A 209 -2.73 9.90 -17.25
CA GLN A 209 -1.73 9.11 -17.99
C GLN A 209 -2.00 9.04 -19.50
N ASN A 210 -3.24 9.29 -19.94
CA ASN A 210 -3.61 9.26 -21.35
C ASN A 210 -3.34 10.58 -22.09
N ASN A 211 -2.81 11.60 -21.41
CA ASN A 211 -2.51 12.91 -22.00
C ASN A 211 -1.01 13.21 -21.90
N THR A 212 -0.43 13.72 -22.98
CA THR A 212 1.00 14.10 -23.05
C THR A 212 1.24 15.60 -22.91
N GLU A 213 0.17 16.40 -22.87
CA GLU A 213 0.22 17.85 -22.71
C GLU A 213 0.23 18.28 -21.24
N VAL A 214 0.66 19.52 -20.98
CA VAL A 214 0.59 20.13 -19.65
C VAL A 214 -0.84 20.61 -19.38
N TYR A 215 -1.45 20.16 -18.29
CA TYR A 215 -2.79 20.60 -17.89
C TYR A 215 -2.92 20.74 -16.37
N THR A 216 -3.89 21.54 -15.97
CA THR A 216 -4.24 21.79 -14.56
C THR A 216 -5.57 21.11 -14.24
N ILE A 217 -5.61 20.33 -13.15
CA ILE A 217 -6.84 19.70 -12.66
C ILE A 217 -7.30 20.43 -11.40
N GLY A 218 -8.52 20.98 -11.43
CA GLY A 218 -9.18 21.54 -10.25
C GLY A 218 -10.08 20.53 -9.55
N ILE A 219 -9.83 20.25 -8.27
CA ILE A 219 -10.73 19.46 -7.40
C ILE A 219 -11.55 20.43 -6.56
N THR A 220 -12.86 20.55 -6.81
CA THR A 220 -13.76 21.50 -6.13
C THR A 220 -14.88 20.79 -5.38
N GLY A 221 -15.53 21.47 -4.43
CA GLY A 221 -16.59 20.90 -3.59
C GLY A 221 -16.62 21.49 -2.18
N ALA A 222 -17.70 21.21 -1.44
CA ALA A 222 -17.93 21.73 -0.09
C ALA A 222 -16.82 21.36 0.92
N GLY A 223 -16.73 22.06 2.05
CA GLY A 223 -15.87 21.68 3.17
C GLY A 223 -16.15 20.24 3.64
N GLY A 224 -15.12 19.49 4.02
CA GLY A 224 -15.28 18.10 4.49
C GLY A 224 -15.55 17.03 3.42
N SER A 225 -15.69 17.40 2.13
CA SER A 225 -15.94 16.45 1.03
C SER A 225 -14.76 15.53 0.65
N GLY A 226 -13.61 15.66 1.32
CA GLY A 226 -12.44 14.80 1.06
C GLY A 226 -11.56 15.23 -0.11
N LYS A 227 -11.64 16.48 -0.59
CA LYS A 227 -10.80 17.01 -1.69
C LYS A 227 -9.29 16.81 -1.45
N THR A 228 -8.82 17.22 -0.27
CA THR A 228 -7.40 17.06 0.12
C THR A 228 -7.01 15.60 0.18
N THR A 229 -7.90 14.73 0.69
CA THR A 229 -7.71 13.28 0.70
C THR A 229 -7.54 12.72 -0.71
N LEU A 230 -8.39 13.16 -1.66
CA LEU A 230 -8.31 12.75 -3.06
C LEU A 230 -7.01 13.24 -3.72
N ALA A 231 -6.65 14.53 -3.53
CA ALA A 231 -5.40 15.09 -4.05
C ALA A 231 -4.17 14.32 -3.51
N LYS A 232 -4.15 14.03 -2.20
CA LYS A 232 -3.07 13.27 -1.55
C LYS A 232 -2.98 11.84 -2.07
N ALA A 233 -4.11 11.18 -2.31
CA ALA A 233 -4.14 9.83 -2.89
C ALA A 233 -3.58 9.82 -4.32
N ILE A 234 -4.02 10.76 -5.17
CA ILE A 234 -3.51 10.90 -6.54
C ILE A 234 -2.01 11.18 -6.53
N TYR A 235 -1.56 12.14 -5.71
CA TYR A 235 -0.15 12.45 -5.56
C TYR A 235 0.66 11.22 -5.15
N ASN A 236 0.23 10.50 -4.11
CA ASN A 236 0.94 9.32 -3.62
C ASN A 236 1.09 8.25 -4.71
N GLN A 237 0.08 8.06 -5.55
CA GLN A 237 0.09 7.05 -6.61
C GLN A 237 0.89 7.46 -7.86
N LEU A 238 0.87 8.76 -8.22
CA LEU A 238 1.57 9.26 -9.40
C LEU A 238 2.99 9.74 -9.12
N SER A 239 3.32 10.10 -7.88
CA SER A 239 4.61 10.73 -7.55
C SER A 239 5.85 9.93 -7.96
N ALA A 240 5.72 8.62 -8.20
CA ALA A 240 6.81 7.77 -8.68
C ALA A 240 7.05 7.89 -10.19
N THR A 241 6.06 8.33 -10.97
CA THR A 241 6.17 8.46 -12.44
C THR A 241 6.76 9.81 -12.88
N PHE A 242 6.92 10.75 -11.96
CA PHE A 242 7.44 12.09 -12.23
C PHE A 242 8.83 12.27 -11.60
N THR A 243 9.75 12.87 -12.35
CA THR A 243 11.12 13.16 -11.89
C THR A 243 11.14 14.19 -10.76
N GLU A 244 10.39 15.27 -10.93
CA GLU A 244 10.27 16.35 -9.95
C GLU A 244 8.81 16.46 -9.50
N LYS A 245 8.59 16.82 -8.23
CA LYS A 245 7.27 16.76 -7.60
C LYS A 245 7.20 17.64 -6.37
N SER A 246 6.00 18.17 -6.11
CA SER A 246 5.67 18.93 -4.90
C SER A 246 4.27 18.56 -4.44
N PHE A 247 4.08 18.52 -3.12
CA PHE A 247 2.76 18.41 -2.52
C PHE A 247 2.66 19.42 -1.38
N ILE A 248 1.82 20.44 -1.59
CA ILE A 248 1.65 21.53 -0.62
C ILE A 248 0.30 21.34 0.09
N GLU A 249 0.35 21.12 1.40
CA GLU A 249 -0.82 20.92 2.25
C GLU A 249 -1.32 22.24 2.86
N ASP A 250 -2.51 22.23 3.47
CA ASP A 250 -3.06 23.32 4.29
C ASP A 250 -3.22 24.69 3.62
N ILE A 251 -3.47 24.71 2.32
CA ILE A 251 -3.73 25.93 1.52
C ILE A 251 -4.90 26.79 2.02
N ALA A 252 -5.81 26.24 2.83
CA ALA A 252 -6.98 26.96 3.36
C ALA A 252 -6.61 27.98 4.45
N HIS A 253 -5.51 27.77 5.19
CA HIS A 253 -5.05 28.70 6.23
C HIS A 253 -4.25 29.88 5.67
N LEU A 254 -4.09 29.92 4.36
CA LEU A 254 -3.24 30.84 3.65
C LEU A 254 -4.07 31.88 2.88
N SER A 255 -5.25 32.30 3.31
CA SER A 255 -6.10 33.21 2.52
C SER A 255 -5.73 34.71 2.60
N GLU A 256 -4.44 35.06 2.56
CA GLU A 256 -3.96 36.46 2.46
C GLU A 256 -3.04 36.60 1.25
N THR A 257 -3.10 37.71 0.49
CA THR A 257 -2.38 37.90 -0.79
C THR A 257 -0.88 37.55 -0.79
N ARG A 258 -0.21 37.64 0.36
CA ARG A 258 1.21 37.25 0.53
C ARG A 258 1.46 35.74 0.53
N SER A 259 0.41 34.93 0.59
CA SER A 259 0.52 33.48 0.70
C SER A 259 0.56 32.77 -0.66
N ASN A 260 -0.09 33.32 -1.70
CA ASN A 260 -0.06 32.74 -3.05
C ASN A 260 1.36 32.80 -3.59
N ILE A 261 2.05 33.93 -3.35
CA ILE A 261 3.48 34.07 -3.62
C ILE A 261 4.29 32.99 -2.89
N ARG A 262 3.95 32.68 -1.63
CA ARG A 262 4.63 31.62 -0.86
C ARG A 262 4.36 30.21 -1.40
N LEU A 263 3.17 29.96 -1.95
CA LEU A 263 2.83 28.67 -2.58
C LEU A 263 3.61 28.47 -3.88
N ASP A 264 3.69 29.51 -4.71
CA ASP A 264 4.45 29.48 -5.95
C ASP A 264 5.95 29.36 -5.69
N GLU A 265 6.48 30.10 -4.71
CA GLU A 265 7.87 29.96 -4.26
C GLU A 265 8.17 28.56 -3.74
N GLN A 266 7.28 27.96 -2.93
CA GLN A 266 7.46 26.60 -2.42
C GLN A 266 7.43 25.57 -3.56
N LEU A 267 6.49 25.71 -4.50
CA LEU A 267 6.40 24.83 -5.67
C LEU A 267 7.69 24.90 -6.52
N LEU A 268 8.15 26.12 -6.80
CA LEU A 268 9.40 26.34 -7.55
C LEU A 268 10.61 25.81 -6.79
N LEU A 269 10.68 26.00 -5.46
CA LEU A 269 11.71 25.43 -4.61
C LEU A 269 11.75 23.90 -4.69
N ASP A 270 10.60 23.26 -4.58
CA ASP A 270 10.49 21.79 -4.59
C ASP A 270 10.88 21.20 -5.96
N VAL A 271 10.49 21.87 -7.06
CA VAL A 271 10.70 21.37 -8.43
C VAL A 271 12.06 21.76 -8.99
N LEU A 272 12.51 23.00 -8.77
CA LEU A 272 13.77 23.54 -9.31
C LEU A 272 14.95 23.40 -8.35
N LYS A 273 14.70 23.01 -7.08
CA LYS A 273 15.72 22.87 -6.02
C LYS A 273 16.53 24.15 -5.78
N THR A 274 15.98 25.29 -6.18
CA THR A 274 16.63 26.61 -6.16
C THR A 274 15.65 27.64 -5.62
N LYS A 275 16.12 28.53 -4.75
CA LYS A 275 15.29 29.59 -4.18
C LYS A 275 15.05 30.67 -5.23
N VAL A 276 13.82 30.72 -5.72
CA VAL A 276 13.34 31.78 -6.61
C VAL A 276 12.52 32.74 -5.77
N GLU A 277 12.94 34.00 -5.68
CA GLU A 277 12.14 35.06 -5.06
C GLU A 277 11.23 35.64 -6.15
N ILE A 278 9.90 35.55 -5.97
CA ILE A 278 8.96 36.10 -6.94
C ILE A 278 8.75 37.59 -6.59
N PRO A 279 9.07 38.54 -7.50
CA PRO A 279 8.86 39.95 -7.23
C PRO A 279 7.37 40.24 -6.98
N SER A 280 7.05 40.91 -5.88
CA SER A 280 5.68 41.17 -5.41
C SER A 280 4.86 42.16 -6.23
N ASN A 281 5.35 42.58 -7.39
CA ASN A 281 4.74 43.62 -8.23
C ASN A 281 4.44 43.10 -9.65
N GLU A 282 3.31 42.40 -9.86
CA GLU A 282 2.58 42.39 -11.15
C GLU A 282 1.25 41.59 -11.13
N MET A 283 0.37 41.81 -10.15
CA MET A 283 -1.03 41.32 -10.25
C MET A 283 -2.10 42.40 -10.05
N GLU A 284 -1.76 43.67 -10.26
CA GLU A 284 -2.74 44.77 -10.31
C GLU A 284 -3.26 45.09 -11.72
N ARG A 285 -2.96 44.29 -12.76
CA ARG A 285 -3.60 44.47 -14.07
C ARG A 285 -4.01 43.15 -14.70
N ARG A 286 -5.23 42.73 -14.36
CA ARG A 286 -6.33 42.44 -15.31
C ARG A 286 -7.54 41.91 -14.52
N MET A 287 -8.48 42.82 -14.26
CA MET A 287 -9.91 42.49 -14.25
C MET A 287 -10.36 42.19 -15.67
#